data_AF-A0A429ZWV2-F1
#
_entry.id   AF-A0A429ZWV2-F1
#
_cell.length_a   1.000
_cell.length_b   1.000
_cell.length_c   1.000
_cell.angle_alpha   90.00
_cell.angle_beta   90.00
_cell.angle_gamma   90.00
#
_symmetry.space_group_name_H-M   'P 1'
#
loop_
_entity.id
_entity.type
_entity.pdbx_description
1 polymer ?
#
loop_
_entity_poly.entity_id
_entity_poly.type
_entity_poly.pdbx_seq_one_letter_code
_entity_poly.pdbx_strand_id
1 'polypeptide(L)' 'MIPKGERYIIDVVVDNMNRYMEQNNVSKKMLEVDVGSATIQNMLRKKTTNGCSIRSLQRIAQSLGVSTIDLVEDWEES' A
#
# COMPACT_ATOMS: atom_id res chain seq x y z
N MET A 1 -0.46 -4.49 21.15
CA MET A 1 -1.92 -4.55 20.99
C MET A 1 -2.32 -3.28 20.28
N ILE A 2 -3.10 -3.36 19.19
CA ILE A 2 -3.58 -2.17 18.47
C ILE A 2 -4.77 -1.58 19.26
N PRO A 3 -4.87 -0.24 19.38
CA PRO A 3 -6.00 0.43 20.03
C PRO A 3 -7.36 0.00 19.48
N LYS A 4 -8.40 0.06 20.31
CA LYS A 4 -9.76 -0.29 19.90
C LYS A 4 -10.25 0.72 18.86
N GLY A 5 -10.66 0.21 17.68
CA GLY A 5 -11.06 1.03 16.53
C GLY A 5 -9.98 1.09 15.45
N GLU A 6 -8.71 0.87 15.78
CA GLU A 6 -7.64 0.91 14.81
C GLU A 6 -7.42 -0.45 14.11
N ARG A 7 -7.06 -0.39 12.84
CA ARG A 7 -6.63 -1.53 12.03
C ARG A 7 -5.11 -1.60 11.97
N TYR A 8 -4.56 -2.78 11.64
CA TYR A 8 -3.14 -2.87 11.32
C TYR A 8 -2.84 -2.02 10.08
N ILE A 9 -1.86 -1.12 10.18
CA ILE A 9 -1.48 -0.23 9.06
C ILE A 9 -1.17 -1.00 7.77
N ILE A 10 -0.64 -2.22 7.86
CA ILE A 10 -0.39 -3.07 6.68
C ILE A 10 -1.69 -3.50 5.98
N ASP A 11 -2.78 -3.70 6.72
CA ASP A 11 -4.07 -4.04 6.15
C ASP A 11 -4.65 -2.82 5.42
N VAL A 12 -4.64 -1.66 6.06
CA VAL A 12 -5.07 -0.38 5.47
C VAL A 12 -4.29 -0.08 4.18
N VAL A 13 -2.96 -0.20 4.22
CA VAL A 13 -2.10 0.04 3.06
C VAL A 13 -2.39 -0.93 1.92
N VAL A 14 -2.55 -2.23 2.20
CA VAL A 14 -2.82 -3.22 1.15
C VAL A 14 -4.20 -2.99 0.53
N ASP A 15 -5.21 -2.66 1.33
CA ASP A 15 -6.56 -2.43 0.83
C ASP A 15 -6.62 -1.15 -0.02
N ASN A 16 -5.99 -0.07 0.44
CA ASN A 16 -5.87 1.18 -0.32
C ASN A 16 -5.05 0.98 -1.60
N MET A 17 -3.95 0.21 -1.55
CA MET A 17 -3.20 -0.15 -2.76
C MET A 17 -4.09 -0.88 -3.78
N ASN A 18 -4.83 -1.91 -3.37
CA ASN A 18 -5.71 -2.65 -4.28
C ASN A 18 -6.80 -1.73 -4.87
N ARG A 19 -7.39 -0.87 -4.04
CA ARG A 19 -8.40 0.12 -4.46
C ARG A 19 -7.85 1.06 -5.54
N TYR A 20 -6.70 1.68 -5.32
CA TYR A 20 -6.12 2.62 -6.29
C TYR A 20 -5.54 1.91 -7.52
N MET A 21 -5.09 0.67 -7.39
CA MET A 21 -4.72 -0.14 -8.56
C MET A 21 -5.92 -0.34 -9.50
N GLU A 22 -7.09 -0.64 -8.94
CA GLU A 22 -8.33 -0.80 -9.70
C GLU A 22 -8.81 0.53 -10.29
N GLN A 23 -8.91 1.58 -9.46
CA GLN A 23 -9.40 2.89 -9.88
C GLN A 23 -8.53 3.54 -10.97
N ASN A 24 -7.22 3.42 -10.86
CA ASN A 24 -6.27 4.08 -11.76
C ASN A 24 -5.74 3.14 -12.84
N ASN A 25 -6.31 1.94 -12.97
CA ASN A 25 -5.93 0.91 -13.95
C ASN A 25 -4.42 0.60 -13.93
N VAL A 26 -3.83 0.57 -12.73
CA VAL A 26 -2.41 0.28 -12.53
C VAL A 26 -2.25 -1.21 -12.27
N SER A 27 -1.60 -1.90 -13.20
CA SER A 27 -1.32 -3.32 -13.03
C SER A 27 -0.27 -3.55 -11.94
N LYS A 28 -0.36 -4.71 -11.26
CA LYS A 28 0.69 -5.17 -10.33
C LYS A 28 2.07 -5.12 -10.98
N LYS A 29 2.18 -5.49 -12.26
CA LYS A 29 3.45 -5.54 -12.98
C LYS A 29 4.10 -4.17 -13.10
N MET A 30 3.31 -3.10 -13.29
CA MET A 30 3.83 -1.73 -13.31
C MET A 30 4.45 -1.35 -11.97
N LEU A 31 3.75 -1.63 -10.87
CA LEU A 31 4.29 -1.41 -9.52
C LEU A 31 5.59 -2.22 -9.28
N GLU A 32 5.64 -3.47 -9.75
CA GLU A 32 6.83 -4.31 -9.60
C GLU A 32 8.05 -3.76 -10.36
N VAL A 33 7.84 -3.15 -11.53
CA VAL A 33 8.89 -2.48 -12.31
C VAL A 33 9.37 -1.23 -11.59
N ASP A 34 8.43 -0.43 -11.09
CA ASP A 34 8.75 0.87 -10.50
C ASP A 34 9.31 0.78 -9.09
N VAL A 35 8.87 -0.18 -8.26
CA VAL A 35 9.22 -0.26 -6.84
C VAL A 35 10.14 -1.44 -6.54
N GLY A 36 10.04 -2.49 -7.35
CA GLY A 36 10.76 -3.76 -7.19
C GLY A 36 9.81 -4.92 -6.86
N SER A 37 9.94 -6.02 -7.61
CA SER A 37 9.03 -7.17 -7.53
C SER A 37 8.93 -7.78 -6.12
N ALA A 38 10.07 -8.01 -5.46
CA ALA A 38 10.09 -8.57 -4.11
C ALA A 38 9.35 -7.68 -3.10
N THR A 39 9.53 -6.36 -3.19
CA THR A 39 8.86 -5.38 -2.32
C THR A 39 7.34 -5.45 -2.49
N ILE A 40 6.86 -5.37 -3.73
CA ILE A 40 5.41 -5.41 -4.02
C ILE A 40 4.80 -6.76 -3.63
N GLN A 41 5.48 -7.88 -3.92
CA GLN A 41 4.97 -9.18 -3.54
C GLN A 41 4.93 -9.40 -2.04
N ASN A 42 5.95 -8.92 -1.31
CA ASN A 42 5.95 -9.01 0.15
C ASN A 42 4.87 -8.13 0.76
N MET A 43 4.65 -6.93 0.21
CA MET A 43 3.59 -6.03 0.64
C MET A 43 2.20 -6.64 0.46
N LEU A 44 1.85 -7.05 -0.77
CA LEU A 44 0.53 -7.61 -1.08
C LEU A 44 0.24 -8.93 -0.35
N ARG A 45 1.28 -9.69 0.01
CA ARG A 45 1.16 -10.92 0.83
C ARG A 45 1.21 -10.65 2.33
N LYS A 46 1.32 -9.39 2.76
CA LYS A 46 1.47 -8.99 4.17
C LYS A 46 2.65 -9.70 4.86
N LYS A 47 3.72 -9.98 4.10
CA LYS A 47 4.94 -10.69 4.54
C LYS A 47 6.07 -9.76 4.94
N THR A 48 5.82 -8.45 5.03
CA THR A 48 6.83 -7.47 5.43
C THR A 48 7.04 -7.52 6.95
N THR A 49 8.05 -8.24 7.42
CA THR A 49 8.35 -8.40 8.86
C THR A 49 8.67 -7.07 9.56
N ASN A 50 9.27 -6.12 8.82
CA ASN A 50 9.63 -4.78 9.32
C ASN A 50 8.77 -3.67 8.68
N GLY A 51 7.61 -4.04 8.11
CA GLY A 51 6.81 -3.12 7.30
C GLY A 51 7.47 -2.73 5.97
N CYS A 52 6.87 -1.77 5.30
CA CYS A 52 7.40 -1.19 4.08
C CYS A 52 8.27 0.04 4.40
N SER A 53 9.35 0.24 3.66
CA SER A 53 10.13 1.47 3.82
C SER A 53 9.31 2.69 3.38
N ILE A 54 9.50 3.84 4.05
CA ILE A 54 8.84 5.11 3.67
C ILE A 54 9.08 5.42 2.18
N ARG A 55 10.31 5.19 1.70
CA ARG A 55 10.68 5.40 0.29
C ARG A 55 9.89 4.49 -0.65
N SER A 56 9.70 3.23 -0.28
CA SER A 56 8.89 2.29 -1.07
C SER A 56 7.42 2.72 -1.09
N LEU A 57 6.88 3.17 0.05
CA LEU A 57 5.52 3.68 0.14
C LEU A 57 5.30 4.92 -0.74
N GLN A 58 6.23 5.88 -0.73
CA GLN A 58 6.20 7.06 -1.60
C GLN A 58 6.24 6.69 -3.09
N ARG A 59 7.08 5.72 -3.47
CA ARG A 59 7.13 5.24 -4.87
C ARG A 59 5.85 4.52 -5.28
N ILE A 60 5.26 3.72 -4.39
CA ILE A 60 3.97 3.08 -4.64
C ILE A 60 2.90 4.16 -4.88
N ALA A 61 2.80 5.16 -4.01
CA ALA A 61 1.85 6.26 -4.15
C ALA A 61 2.05 7.01 -5.49
N GLN A 62 3.31 7.29 -5.85
CA GLN A 62 3.66 7.90 -7.12
C GLN A 62 3.21 7.06 -8.32
N SER A 63 3.51 5.76 -8.34
CA SER A 63 3.09 4.86 -9.42
C SER A 63 1.57 4.69 -9.51
N LEU A 64 0.87 4.86 -8.38
CA LEU A 64 -0.59 4.86 -8.32
C LEU A 64 -1.20 6.22 -8.67
N GLY A 65 -0.41 7.29 -8.78
CA GLY A 65 -0.93 8.63 -9.04
C GLY A 65 -1.70 9.25 -7.87
N VAL A 66 -1.35 8.88 -6.63
CA VAL A 66 -2.00 9.35 -5.40
C VAL A 66 -0.98 9.94 -4.41
N SER A 67 -1.47 10.60 -3.37
CA SER A 67 -0.65 11.07 -2.26
C SER A 67 -0.23 9.92 -1.35
N THR A 68 0.88 10.06 -0.63
CA THR A 68 1.31 9.01 0.32
C THR A 68 0.32 8.81 1.46
N ILE A 69 -0.40 9.87 1.87
CA ILE A 69 -1.43 9.80 2.92
C ILE A 69 -2.60 8.90 2.51
N ASP A 70 -2.97 8.92 1.23
CA ASP A 70 -4.07 8.13 0.68
C ASP A 70 -3.86 6.62 0.88
N LEU A 71 -2.60 6.18 1.00
CA LEU A 71 -2.27 4.78 1.27
C LEU A 71 -2.38 4.39 2.74
N VAL A 72 -2.18 5.32 3.69
CA VAL A 72 -2.10 4.98 5.12
C VAL A 72 -3.35 5.35 5.91
N GLU A 73 -4.22 6.18 5.33
CA GLU A 73 -5.46 6.63 5.96
C GLU A 73 -6.55 5.55 5.88
N ASP A 74 -7.24 5.34 7.01
CA ASP A 74 -8.31 4.35 7.12
C ASP A 74 -9.65 4.98 6.71
N TRP A 75 -9.93 4.91 5.42
CA TRP A 75 -11.13 5.50 4.83
C TRP A 75 -12.44 4.75 5.14
N GLU A 76 -12.38 3.63 5.89
CA GLU A 76 -13.58 2.86 6.27
C GLU A 76 -14.29 3.42 7.52
N GLU A 77 -13.70 4.41 8.20
CA GLU A 77 -14.34 5.11 9.33
C GLU A 77 -15.22 6.32 8.91
N SER A 78 -15.45 6.53 7.61
CA SER A 78 -16.23 7.66 7.06
C SER A 78 -17.64 7.29 6.60
#